data_AF-A0A1F3NSN5-F1
#
_entry.id   AF-A0A1F3NSN5-F1
#
_cell.length_a   1.000
_cell.length_b   1.000
_cell.length_c   1.000
_cell.angle_alpha   90.00
_cell.angle_beta   90.00
_cell.angle_gamma   90.00
#
_symmetry.space_group_name_H-M   'P 1'
#
loop_
_entity.id
_entity.type
_entity.pdbx_description
1 polymer ?
#
loop_
_entity_poly.entity_id
_entity_poly.type
_entity_poly.pdbx_seq_one_letter_code
_entity_poly.pdbx_strand_id
1 'polypeptide(L)'
;MLLGFSTMNANKVTDYTCRKQLEELNNDLKFLNTVFEPNIDEATRNLQDLPNYKERQKTPADIETSIKIALGNIKKDWIEDDQQYNMYKNIVDTYFALESAYLDKFKLEEQLEQKERVTQTADGDLNRELKIRDGFAKDNESLKLEIRNLNSDIKIQQSLAESRKRELGNCRDSLKRCMRDLKAFRQR
;
A
#
# COMPACT_ATOMS: atom_id res chain seq x y z
N MET A 1 44.30 76.97 17.75
CA MET A 1 43.08 76.89 16.92
C MET A 1 43.03 75.56 16.17
N LEU A 2 43.03 74.42 16.89
CA LEU A 2 43.13 73.06 16.32
C LEU A 2 42.08 72.08 16.87
N LEU A 3 41.52 72.36 18.06
CA LEU A 3 40.47 71.55 18.70
C LEU A 3 39.08 71.65 18.02
N GLY A 4 38.83 72.72 17.24
CA GLY A 4 37.55 72.92 16.54
C GLY A 4 37.40 72.13 15.24
N PHE A 5 38.49 71.63 14.65
CA PHE A 5 38.44 70.84 13.40
C PHE A 5 38.24 69.34 13.66
N SER A 6 38.68 68.83 14.82
CA SER A 6 38.59 67.41 15.16
C SER A 6 37.16 66.97 15.50
N THR A 7 36.36 67.81 16.16
CA THR A 7 34.96 67.50 16.50
C THR A 7 34.04 67.61 15.28
N MET A 8 34.32 68.54 14.36
CA MET A 8 33.51 68.75 13.14
C MET A 8 33.65 67.60 12.13
N ASN A 9 34.80 66.91 12.10
CA ASN A 9 35.01 65.73 11.26
C ASN A 9 34.49 64.44 11.90
N ALA A 10 34.57 64.29 13.23
CA ALA A 10 33.99 63.14 13.92
C ALA A 10 32.46 63.09 13.73
N ASN A 11 31.76 64.22 13.86
CA ASN A 11 30.30 64.29 13.63
C ASN A 11 29.91 63.98 12.18
N LYS A 12 30.72 64.39 11.19
CA LYS A 12 30.47 64.08 9.77
C LYS A 12 30.69 62.60 9.45
N VAL A 13 31.68 61.97 10.08
CA VAL A 13 31.95 60.54 9.91
C VAL A 13 30.85 59.71 10.58
N THR A 14 30.41 60.07 11.78
CA THR A 14 29.29 59.40 12.45
C THR A 14 27.97 59.58 11.70
N ASP A 15 27.68 60.77 11.15
CA ASP A 15 26.50 61.00 10.31
C ASP A 15 26.54 60.17 9.03
N TYR A 16 27.71 60.04 8.40
CA TYR A 16 27.89 59.21 7.22
C TYR A 16 27.67 57.73 7.53
N THR A 17 28.25 57.22 8.63
CA THR A 17 28.05 55.84 9.07
C THR A 17 26.59 55.56 9.42
N CYS A 18 25.93 56.45 10.17
CA CYS A 18 24.50 56.32 10.48
C CYS A 18 23.66 56.30 9.20
N ARG A 19 23.89 57.21 8.24
CA ARG A 19 23.14 57.22 6.97
C ARG A 19 23.34 55.93 6.18
N LYS A 20 24.57 55.41 6.12
CA LYS A 20 24.87 54.16 5.44
C LYS A 20 24.12 52.98 6.09
N GLN A 21 24.15 52.87 7.42
CA GLN A 21 23.42 51.84 8.15
C GLN A 21 21.89 51.95 8.00
N LEU A 22 21.37 53.17 7.90
CA LEU A 22 19.94 53.43 7.69
C LEU A 22 19.52 53.07 6.26
N GLU A 23 20.40 53.28 5.29
CA GLU A 23 20.21 52.88 3.89
C GLU A 23 20.27 51.35 3.73
N GLU A 24 21.22 50.68 4.39
CA GLU A 24 21.30 49.22 4.50
C GLU A 24 20.00 48.65 5.11
N LEU A 25 19.58 49.15 6.27
CA LEU A 25 18.34 48.70 6.93
C LEU A 25 17.09 48.94 6.06
N ASN A 26 17.03 50.05 5.34
CA ASN A 26 15.90 50.34 4.44
C ASN A 26 15.86 49.38 3.24
N ASN A 27 17.03 48.98 2.73
CA ASN A 27 17.12 47.98 1.67
C ASN A 27 16.71 46.58 2.17
N ASP A 28 17.12 46.20 3.39
CA ASP A 28 16.71 44.94 4.03
C ASP A 28 15.20 44.87 4.22
N LEU A 29 14.60 45.94 4.76
CA LEU A 29 13.15 46.03 4.96
C LEU A 29 12.39 45.97 3.64
N LYS A 30 12.96 46.54 2.58
CA LYS A 30 12.37 46.45 1.25
C LYS A 30 12.41 45.02 0.74
N PHE A 31 13.56 44.35 0.80
CA PHE A 31 13.68 42.94 0.42
C PHE A 31 12.71 42.05 1.20
N LEU A 32 12.63 42.23 2.52
CA LEU A 32 11.71 41.51 3.39
C LEU A 32 10.25 41.63 2.92
N ASN A 33 9.77 42.87 2.77
CA ASN A 33 8.37 43.13 2.46
C ASN A 33 8.00 42.81 1.00
N THR A 34 8.92 42.97 0.05
CA THR A 34 8.60 42.84 -1.37
C THR A 34 8.97 41.48 -1.96
N VAL A 35 9.96 40.79 -1.38
CA VAL A 35 10.47 39.52 -1.91
C VAL A 35 10.30 38.41 -0.89
N PHE A 36 10.85 38.54 0.32
CA PHE A 36 10.92 37.41 1.25
C PHE A 36 9.53 36.97 1.74
N GLU A 37 8.78 37.87 2.38
CA GLU A 37 7.49 37.57 2.99
C GLU A 37 6.46 37.05 1.97
N PRO A 38 6.25 37.68 0.79
CA PRO A 38 5.28 37.20 -0.18
C PRO A 38 5.59 35.79 -0.71
N ASN A 39 6.87 35.48 -0.95
CA ASN A 39 7.27 34.18 -1.49
C ASN A 39 7.22 33.08 -0.41
N ILE A 40 7.53 33.40 0.85
CA ILE A 40 7.34 32.47 1.97
C ILE A 40 5.85 32.20 2.20
N ASP A 41 5.01 33.22 2.14
CA ASP A 41 3.55 33.06 2.24
C ASP A 41 3.00 32.16 1.13
N GLU A 42 3.46 32.35 -0.10
CA GLU A 42 3.08 31.50 -1.24
C GLU A 42 3.54 30.05 -1.04
N ALA A 43 4.80 29.83 -0.66
CA ALA A 43 5.33 28.50 -0.35
C ALA A 43 4.54 27.82 0.79
N THR A 44 4.17 28.58 1.83
CA THR A 44 3.37 28.10 2.97
C THR A 44 1.97 27.67 2.53
N ARG A 45 1.29 28.47 1.70
CA ARG A 45 -0.03 28.12 1.17
C ARG A 45 0.04 26.86 0.31
N ASN A 46 1.06 26.74 -0.54
CA ASN A 46 1.25 25.55 -1.37
C ASN A 46 1.53 24.29 -0.50
N LEU A 47 2.30 24.41 0.58
CA LEU A 47 2.48 23.33 1.57
C LEU A 47 1.17 22.95 2.28
N GLN A 48 0.31 23.92 2.59
CA GLN A 48 -1.01 23.66 3.19
C GLN A 48 -1.99 22.98 2.24
N ASP A 49 -1.80 23.13 0.93
CA ASP A 49 -2.60 22.46 -0.10
C ASP A 49 -2.22 20.99 -0.28
N LEU A 50 -1.02 20.60 0.17
CA LEU A 50 -0.43 19.27 -0.05
C LEU A 50 -1.26 18.12 0.52
N PRO A 51 -1.96 18.22 1.67
CA PRO A 51 -2.91 17.20 2.13
C PRO A 51 -4.18 17.06 1.26
N ASN A 52 -4.62 18.16 0.63
CA ASN A 52 -5.88 18.23 -0.11
C ASN A 52 -5.66 18.30 -1.64
N TYR A 53 -4.48 17.86 -2.10
CA TYR A 53 -4.08 18.00 -3.50
C TYR A 53 -5.04 17.30 -4.48
N LYS A 54 -5.58 16.14 -4.09
CA LYS A 54 -6.58 15.38 -4.87
C LYS A 54 -7.88 16.17 -5.04
N GLU A 55 -8.34 16.86 -4.00
CA GLU A 55 -9.56 17.69 -4.03
C GLU A 55 -9.37 18.93 -4.90
N ARG A 56 -8.14 19.47 -4.94
CA ARG A 56 -7.77 20.64 -5.73
C ARG A 56 -7.39 20.34 -7.18
N GLN A 57 -7.53 19.09 -7.63
CA GLN A 57 -7.12 18.64 -8.98
C GLN A 57 -5.66 18.98 -9.33
N LYS A 58 -4.78 19.04 -8.32
CA LYS A 58 -3.34 19.24 -8.49
C LYS A 58 -2.61 17.92 -8.27
N THR A 59 -1.41 17.78 -8.80
CA THR A 59 -0.50 16.69 -8.42
C THR A 59 0.48 17.16 -7.35
N PRO A 60 1.06 16.26 -6.53
CA PRO A 60 2.12 16.62 -5.59
C PRO A 60 3.32 17.28 -6.30
N ALA A 61 3.61 16.89 -7.54
CA ALA A 61 4.67 17.46 -8.37
C ALA A 61 4.38 18.91 -8.81
N ASP A 62 3.12 19.26 -9.04
CA ASP A 62 2.74 20.65 -9.35
C ASP A 62 2.96 21.54 -8.13
N ILE A 63 2.61 21.05 -6.95
CA ILE A 63 2.79 21.75 -5.67
C ILE A 63 4.28 21.92 -5.37
N GLU A 64 5.08 20.87 -5.56
CA GLU A 64 6.55 20.90 -5.47
C GLU A 64 7.15 21.97 -6.39
N THR A 65 6.70 22.01 -7.65
CA THR A 65 7.18 22.99 -8.61
C THR A 65 6.84 24.42 -8.18
N SER A 66 5.62 24.66 -7.68
CA SER A 66 5.21 25.97 -7.18
C SER A 66 6.04 26.41 -5.96
N ILE A 67 6.31 25.52 -5.01
CA ILE A 67 7.15 25.81 -3.84
C ILE A 67 8.58 26.16 -4.28
N LYS A 68 9.16 25.36 -5.18
CA LYS A 68 10.50 25.62 -5.74
C LYS A 68 10.60 26.96 -6.46
N ILE A 69 9.58 27.36 -7.20
CA ILE A 69 9.55 28.66 -7.88
C ILE A 69 9.51 29.80 -6.86
N ALA A 70 8.61 29.74 -5.88
CA ALA A 70 8.48 30.77 -4.84
C ALA A 70 9.79 30.92 -4.05
N LEU A 71 10.34 29.83 -3.55
CA LEU A 71 11.62 29.84 -2.82
C LEU A 71 12.80 30.24 -3.72
N GLY A 72 12.77 29.86 -5.01
CA GLY A 72 13.78 30.25 -5.99
C GLY A 72 13.80 31.74 -6.30
N ASN A 73 12.66 32.42 -6.23
CA ASN A 73 12.58 33.87 -6.41
C ASN A 73 13.27 34.62 -5.26
N ILE A 74 13.16 34.12 -4.03
CA ILE A 74 13.91 34.65 -2.87
C ILE A 74 15.43 34.56 -3.14
N LYS A 75 15.89 33.46 -3.76
CA LYS A 75 17.32 33.26 -4.07
C LYS A 75 17.84 34.16 -5.20
N LYS A 76 16.98 34.71 -6.06
CA LYS A 76 17.41 35.56 -7.19
C LYS A 76 17.75 36.98 -6.78
N ASP A 77 16.99 37.53 -5.84
CA ASP A 77 17.18 38.90 -5.33
C ASP A 77 18.10 38.93 -4.09
N TRP A 78 18.89 37.87 -3.90
CA TRP A 78 19.76 37.66 -2.74
C TRP A 78 21.10 38.38 -2.89
N ILE A 79 21.51 39.11 -1.85
CA ILE A 79 22.86 39.68 -1.72
C ILE A 79 23.62 38.83 -0.68
N GLU A 80 24.71 38.18 -1.10
CA GLU A 80 25.41 37.14 -0.31
C GLU A 80 26.23 37.66 0.89
N ASP A 81 26.40 38.97 1.04
CA ASP A 81 27.39 39.56 1.95
C ASP A 81 26.81 40.07 3.30
N ASP A 82 25.59 39.67 3.66
CA ASP A 82 24.88 40.18 4.85
C ASP A 82 24.81 39.14 5.99
N GLN A 83 24.96 39.54 7.26
CA GLN A 83 24.75 38.61 8.39
C GLN A 83 23.31 38.09 8.47
N GLN A 84 22.34 38.86 7.97
CA GLN A 84 20.93 38.43 7.88
C GLN A 84 20.72 37.32 6.84
N TYR A 85 21.65 37.16 5.89
CA TYR A 85 21.66 36.10 4.88
C TYR A 85 21.52 34.71 5.50
N ASN A 86 22.26 34.44 6.58
CA ASN A 86 22.24 33.13 7.23
C ASN A 86 20.87 32.79 7.82
N MET A 87 20.14 33.79 8.31
CA MET A 87 18.79 33.59 8.84
C MET A 87 17.80 33.25 7.73
N TYR A 88 17.78 34.02 6.64
CA TYR A 88 16.90 33.77 5.50
C TYR A 88 17.20 32.44 4.82
N LYS A 89 18.48 32.10 4.72
CA LYS A 89 18.94 30.82 4.17
C LYS A 89 18.43 29.64 4.99
N ASN A 90 18.56 29.70 6.31
CA ASN A 90 18.06 28.63 7.19
C ASN A 90 16.55 28.43 7.05
N ILE A 91 15.77 29.52 6.92
CA ILE A 91 14.32 29.43 6.72
C ILE A 91 14.03 28.74 5.38
N VAL A 92 14.63 29.21 4.29
CA VAL A 92 14.41 28.64 2.94
C VAL A 92 14.82 27.17 2.89
N ASP A 93 15.96 26.80 3.47
CA ASP A 93 16.44 25.42 3.52
C ASP A 93 15.51 24.53 4.37
N THR A 94 14.96 25.06 5.46
CA THR A 94 13.95 24.35 6.27
C THR A 94 12.67 24.10 5.48
N TYR A 95 12.24 25.06 4.64
CA TYR A 95 11.08 24.89 3.76
C TYR A 95 11.31 23.81 2.70
N PHE A 96 12.50 23.76 2.08
CA PHE A 96 12.86 22.68 1.16
C PHE A 96 12.90 21.31 1.86
N ALA A 97 13.41 21.25 3.09
CA ALA A 97 13.42 20.01 3.87
C ALA A 97 11.99 19.56 4.24
N LEU A 98 11.11 20.49 4.63
CA LEU A 98 9.70 20.23 4.91
C LEU A 98 8.98 19.72 3.67
N GLU A 99 9.15 20.38 2.53
CA GLU A 99 8.61 19.95 1.23
C GLU A 99 8.98 18.49 0.92
N SER A 100 10.27 18.16 1.00
CA SER A 100 10.76 16.79 0.77
C SER A 100 10.13 15.78 1.74
N ALA A 101 10.07 16.11 3.03
CA ALA A 101 9.50 15.23 4.05
C ALA A 101 7.99 14.97 3.84
N TYR A 102 7.24 16.00 3.43
CA TYR A 102 5.83 15.86 3.12
C TYR A 102 5.61 14.99 1.87
N LEU A 103 6.38 15.20 0.80
CA LEU A 103 6.30 14.39 -0.41
C LEU A 103 6.59 12.90 -0.13
N ASP A 104 7.63 12.63 0.65
CA ASP A 104 7.96 11.25 1.06
C ASP A 104 6.84 10.62 1.87
N LYS A 105 6.25 11.37 2.81
CA LYS A 105 5.10 10.91 3.59
C LYS A 105 3.93 10.51 2.69
N PHE A 106 3.54 11.36 1.73
CA PHE A 106 2.39 11.06 0.87
C PHE A 106 2.67 9.89 -0.07
N LYS A 107 3.89 9.76 -0.58
CA LYS A 107 4.31 8.60 -1.37
C LYS A 107 4.22 7.31 -0.56
N LEU A 108 4.60 7.34 0.71
CA LEU A 108 4.48 6.20 1.62
C LEU A 108 3.02 5.88 1.94
N GLU A 109 2.16 6.88 2.15
CA GLU A 109 0.72 6.70 2.36
C GLU A 109 0.05 6.04 1.15
N GLU A 110 0.38 6.46 -0.08
CA GLU A 110 -0.14 5.82 -1.30
C GLU A 110 0.32 4.37 -1.44
N GLN A 111 1.59 4.08 -1.12
CA GLN A 111 2.11 2.71 -1.14
C GLN A 111 1.44 1.84 -0.08
N LEU A 112 1.13 2.41 1.09
CA LEU A 112 0.45 1.71 2.17
C LEU A 112 -0.99 1.41 1.79
N GLU A 113 -1.72 2.38 1.24
CA GLU A 113 -3.08 2.18 0.73
C GLU A 113 -3.12 1.11 -0.36
N GLN A 114 -2.15 1.11 -1.29
CA GLN A 114 -2.05 0.08 -2.32
C GLN A 114 -1.80 -1.31 -1.72
N LYS A 115 -0.92 -1.41 -0.71
CA LYS A 115 -0.67 -2.68 -0.01
C LYS A 115 -1.89 -3.17 0.75
N GLU A 116 -2.62 -2.28 1.42
CA GLU A 116 -3.85 -2.64 2.13
C GLU A 116 -4.90 -3.20 1.17
N ARG A 117 -5.10 -2.56 0.01
CA ARG A 117 -6.00 -3.07 -1.04
C ARG A 117 -5.60 -4.47 -1.52
N VAL A 118 -4.31 -4.70 -1.77
CA VAL A 118 -3.79 -6.01 -2.17
C VAL A 118 -4.01 -7.07 -1.07
N THR A 119 -3.79 -6.69 0.19
CA THR A 119 -3.96 -7.59 1.34
C THR A 119 -5.42 -7.98 1.51
N GLN A 120 -6.35 -7.03 1.38
CA GLN A 120 -7.79 -7.29 1.43
C GLN A 120 -8.25 -8.23 0.30
N THR A 121 -7.72 -8.07 -0.91
CA THR A 121 -8.02 -9.00 -2.01
C THR A 121 -7.44 -10.40 -1.77
N ALA A 122 -6.21 -10.48 -1.25
CA ALA A 122 -5.54 -11.75 -0.97
C ALA A 122 -6.25 -12.54 0.15
N ASP A 123 -6.74 -11.87 1.19
CA ASP A 123 -7.56 -12.48 2.24
C ASP A 123 -8.89 -13.01 1.70
N GLY A 124 -9.46 -12.33 0.70
CA GLY A 124 -10.65 -12.80 -0.02
C GLY A 124 -10.41 -14.08 -0.81
N ASP A 125 -9.30 -14.15 -1.54
CA ASP A 125 -8.93 -15.32 -2.35
C ASP A 125 -8.59 -16.53 -1.47
N LEU A 126 -7.81 -16.33 -0.39
CA LEU A 126 -7.47 -17.39 0.56
C LEU A 126 -8.73 -17.97 1.23
N ASN A 127 -9.66 -17.13 1.66
CA ASN A 127 -10.93 -17.58 2.24
C ASN A 127 -11.80 -18.36 1.23
N ARG A 128 -11.75 -17.98 -0.04
CA ARG A 128 -12.46 -18.70 -1.11
C ARG A 128 -11.86 -20.10 -1.32
N GLU A 129 -10.54 -20.21 -1.37
CA GLU A 129 -9.85 -21.50 -1.49
C GLU A 129 -10.10 -22.41 -0.28
N LEU A 130 -10.07 -21.85 0.94
CA LEU A 130 -10.37 -22.60 2.16
C LEU A 130 -11.79 -23.18 2.13
N LYS A 131 -12.79 -22.41 1.68
CA LYS A 131 -14.17 -22.92 1.51
C LYS A 131 -14.26 -24.04 0.50
N ILE A 132 -13.55 -23.93 -0.63
CA ILE A 132 -13.51 -24.97 -1.66
C ILE A 132 -12.87 -26.24 -1.09
N ARG A 133 -11.73 -26.12 -0.41
CA ARG A 133 -11.05 -27.23 0.27
C ARG A 133 -11.97 -27.93 1.26
N ASP A 134 -12.66 -27.17 2.10
CA ASP A 134 -13.57 -27.73 3.10
C ASP A 134 -14.80 -28.40 2.47
N GLY A 135 -15.25 -27.92 1.31
CA GLY A 135 -16.25 -28.58 0.47
C GLY A 135 -15.75 -29.95 -0.01
N PHE A 136 -14.58 -30.00 -0.63
CA PHE A 136 -13.98 -31.26 -1.08
C PHE A 136 -13.69 -32.24 0.06
N ALA A 137 -13.34 -31.74 1.27
CA ALA A 137 -13.15 -32.59 2.44
C ALA A 137 -14.46 -33.29 2.85
N LYS A 138 -15.59 -32.57 2.84
CA LYS A 138 -16.92 -33.14 3.13
C LYS A 138 -17.34 -34.16 2.07
N ASP A 139 -17.15 -33.82 0.79
CA ASP A 139 -17.48 -34.72 -0.32
C ASP A 139 -16.66 -36.02 -0.23
N ASN A 140 -15.36 -35.91 0.08
CA ASN A 140 -14.49 -37.07 0.28
C ASN A 140 -14.95 -37.96 1.44
N GLU A 141 -15.39 -37.40 2.57
CA GLU A 141 -15.92 -38.20 3.68
C GLU A 141 -17.24 -38.88 3.30
N SER A 142 -18.12 -38.20 2.55
CA SER A 142 -19.35 -38.80 2.01
C SER A 142 -19.06 -39.98 1.08
N LEU A 143 -18.12 -39.80 0.13
CA LEU A 143 -17.71 -40.84 -0.81
C LEU A 143 -17.07 -42.05 -0.10
N LYS A 144 -16.25 -41.82 0.94
CA LYS A 144 -15.70 -42.92 1.74
C LYS A 144 -16.79 -43.74 2.43
N LEU A 145 -17.84 -43.08 2.92
CA LEU A 145 -18.98 -43.76 3.55
C LEU A 145 -19.76 -44.58 2.52
N GLU A 146 -20.01 -44.01 1.34
CA GLU A 146 -20.68 -44.70 0.24
C GLU A 146 -19.90 -45.93 -0.23
N ILE A 147 -18.58 -45.81 -0.41
CA ILE A 147 -17.71 -46.94 -0.75
C ILE A 147 -17.77 -48.03 0.33
N ARG A 148 -17.83 -47.67 1.61
CA ARG A 148 -17.95 -48.65 2.70
C ARG A 148 -19.26 -49.42 2.60
N ASN A 149 -20.37 -48.74 2.33
CA ASN A 149 -21.69 -49.35 2.18
C ASN A 149 -21.76 -50.26 0.95
N LEU A 150 -21.25 -49.81 -0.20
CA LEU A 150 -21.19 -50.62 -1.41
C LEU A 150 -20.35 -51.88 -1.20
N ASN A 151 -19.22 -51.77 -0.49
CA ASN A 151 -18.39 -52.93 -0.16
C ASN A 151 -19.10 -53.93 0.76
N SER A 152 -19.94 -53.50 1.70
CA SER A 152 -20.76 -54.42 2.49
C SER A 152 -21.81 -55.11 1.62
N ASP A 153 -22.46 -54.38 0.72
CA ASP A 153 -23.50 -54.93 -0.16
C ASP A 153 -22.91 -55.96 -1.12
N ILE A 154 -21.73 -55.69 -1.69
CA ILE A 154 -21.01 -56.64 -2.54
C ILE A 154 -20.73 -57.95 -1.79
N LYS A 155 -20.28 -57.89 -0.53
CA LYS A 155 -20.04 -59.10 0.28
C LYS A 155 -21.32 -59.90 0.50
N ILE A 156 -22.44 -59.22 0.77
CA ILE A 156 -23.74 -59.88 0.94
C ILE A 156 -24.15 -60.57 -0.37
N GLN A 157 -24.06 -59.88 -1.50
CA GLN A 157 -24.41 -60.44 -2.82
C GLN A 157 -23.52 -61.61 -3.21
N GLN A 158 -22.21 -61.55 -2.92
CA GLN A 158 -21.28 -62.67 -3.15
C GLN A 158 -21.70 -63.91 -2.36
N SER A 159 -21.99 -63.76 -1.07
CA SER A 159 -22.41 -64.89 -0.23
C SER A 159 -23.75 -65.50 -0.69
N LEU A 160 -24.72 -64.67 -1.12
CA LEU A 160 -25.98 -65.13 -1.70
C LEU A 160 -25.76 -65.88 -3.02
N ALA A 161 -24.90 -65.37 -3.90
CA ALA A 161 -24.56 -66.02 -5.16
C ALA A 161 -23.91 -67.39 -4.93
N GLU A 162 -23.00 -67.49 -3.95
CA GLU A 162 -22.38 -68.76 -3.55
C GLU A 162 -23.38 -69.77 -2.97
N SER A 163 -24.33 -69.31 -2.15
CA SER A 163 -25.42 -70.17 -1.64
C SER A 163 -26.25 -70.74 -2.80
N ARG A 164 -26.73 -69.87 -3.70
CA ARG A 164 -27.53 -70.27 -4.86
C ARG A 164 -26.76 -71.21 -5.79
N LYS A 165 -25.46 -70.98 -5.99
CA LYS A 165 -24.59 -71.89 -6.77
C LYS A 165 -24.53 -73.29 -6.14
N ARG A 166 -24.42 -73.39 -4.81
CA ARG A 166 -24.45 -74.67 -4.08
C ARG A 166 -25.80 -75.36 -4.21
N GLU A 167 -26.90 -74.63 -4.04
CA GLU A 167 -28.26 -75.15 -4.20
C GLU A 167 -28.51 -75.70 -5.60
N LEU A 168 -28.15 -74.95 -6.65
CA LEU A 168 -28.25 -75.40 -8.03
C LEU A 168 -27.38 -76.65 -8.31
N GLY A 169 -26.17 -76.71 -7.74
CA GLY A 169 -25.31 -77.88 -7.80
C GLY A 169 -25.98 -79.13 -7.22
N ASN A 170 -26.54 -78.98 -6.01
CA ASN A 170 -27.28 -80.06 -5.33
C ASN A 170 -28.51 -80.50 -6.12
N CYS A 171 -29.33 -79.55 -6.61
CA CYS A 171 -30.49 -79.83 -7.44
C CYS A 171 -30.11 -80.58 -8.72
N ARG A 172 -29.05 -80.15 -9.41
CA ARG A 172 -28.52 -80.84 -10.60
C ARG A 172 -28.13 -82.28 -10.29
N ASP A 173 -27.45 -82.51 -9.17
CA ASP A 173 -26.97 -83.83 -8.80
C ASP A 173 -28.11 -84.75 -8.34
N SER A 174 -29.15 -84.22 -7.69
CA SER A 174 -30.40 -84.92 -7.41
C SER A 174 -31.15 -85.29 -8.69
N LEU A 175 -31.29 -84.36 -9.64
CA LEU A 175 -31.90 -84.64 -10.95
C LEU A 175 -31.15 -85.76 -11.69
N LYS A 176 -29.82 -85.74 -11.68
CA LYS A 176 -28.98 -86.81 -12.26
C LYS A 176 -29.21 -88.17 -11.59
N ARG A 177 -29.53 -88.22 -10.30
CA ARG A 177 -29.93 -89.48 -9.62
C ARG A 177 -31.30 -89.94 -10.09
N CYS A 178 -32.31 -89.08 -10.02
CA CYS A 178 -33.67 -89.41 -10.48
C CYS A 178 -33.70 -89.89 -11.95
N MET A 179 -32.94 -89.25 -12.85
CA MET A 179 -32.85 -89.68 -14.24
C MET A 179 -32.17 -91.05 -14.40
N ARG A 180 -31.17 -91.38 -13.57
CA ARG A 180 -30.56 -92.71 -13.57
C ARG A 180 -31.55 -93.77 -13.07
N ASP A 181 -32.27 -93.47 -11.99
CA ASP A 181 -33.27 -94.37 -11.43
C ASP A 181 -34.40 -94.63 -12.45
N LEU A 182 -34.91 -93.59 -13.10
CA LEU A 182 -35.90 -93.71 -14.17
C LEU A 182 -35.41 -94.56 -15.35
N LYS A 183 -34.13 -94.43 -15.74
CA LYS A 183 -33.54 -95.30 -16.77
C LYS A 183 -33.47 -96.75 -16.33
N ALA A 184 -33.09 -97.02 -15.08
CA ALA A 184 -33.04 -98.37 -14.54
C ALA A 184 -34.44 -99.02 -14.45
N PHE A 185 -35.47 -98.24 -14.09
CA PHE A 185 -36.86 -98.71 -14.09
C PHE A 185 -37.39 -99.07 -15.48
N ARG A 186 -36.98 -98.36 -16.54
CA ARG A 186 -37.43 -98.65 -17.92
C ARG A 186 -36.80 -99.90 -18.55
N GLN A 187 -35.76 -100.47 -17.94
CA GLN A 187 -35.04 -101.64 -18.47
C GLN A 187 -35.45 -102.96 -17.78
N ARG A 188 -36.40 -102.91 -16.83
CA ARG A 188 -37.06 -104.05 -16.21
C ARG A 188 -38.46 -104.20 -16.77
#